data_AF-A0A1E8PUC5-F1
#
_entry.id   AF-A0A1E8PUC5-F1
#
_cell.length_a   1.000
_cell.length_b   1.000
_cell.length_c   1.000
_cell.angle_alpha   90.00
_cell.angle_beta   90.00
_cell.angle_gamma   90.00
#
_symmetry.space_group_name_H-M   'P 1'
#
loop_
_entity.id
_entity.type
_entity.pdbx_description
1 polymer ?
#
loop_
_entity_poly.entity_id
_entity_poly.type
_entity_poly.pdbx_seq_one_letter_code
_entity_poly.pdbx_strand_id
1 'polypeptide(L)'
;MSKPFLLSSLLLVLPSAGAAAQLTELESRWLQAGQSVIVFARAQGLLIDIIVQPQDAPGAVPLALAYAAGRCKLVLSLRGNAQAQGVLHDVLPARHGLMMEAMTAHEIGHCQRYAQGHWHALPHGFVDSPAMQRGKLTPLAQELRETRREEAYADLVALAWMHGRHPGQYQQVLSWMRGVRSSGDSAGGGVGSSHATQAWLALADGATAFDGAASPFEQAQLVWREGLSGDK
;
A
#
# COMPACT_ATOMS: atom_id res chain seq x y z
N MET A 1 -17.69 -56.47 -51.71
CA MET A 1 -17.85 -55.99 -50.32
C MET A 1 -16.47 -55.69 -49.76
N SER A 2 -16.03 -54.44 -49.85
CA SER A 2 -14.69 -54.01 -49.41
C SER A 2 -14.84 -53.09 -48.21
N LYS A 3 -14.25 -53.47 -47.06
CA LYS A 3 -14.22 -52.65 -45.83
C LYS A 3 -13.06 -51.64 -45.91
N PRO A 4 -13.28 -50.35 -45.64
CA PRO A 4 -12.16 -49.43 -45.46
C PRO A 4 -11.62 -49.53 -44.03
N PHE A 5 -10.30 -49.68 -43.90
CA PHE A 5 -9.57 -49.52 -42.64
C PHE A 5 -9.41 -48.02 -42.35
N LEU A 6 -9.96 -47.55 -41.22
CA LEU A 6 -9.69 -46.22 -40.66
C LEU A 6 -8.38 -46.28 -39.86
N LEU A 7 -7.32 -45.68 -40.42
CA LEU A 7 -6.09 -45.37 -39.68
C LEU A 7 -6.34 -44.15 -38.79
N SER A 8 -6.34 -44.37 -37.47
CA SER A 8 -6.39 -43.29 -36.48
C SER A 8 -4.99 -42.70 -36.29
N SER A 9 -4.79 -41.46 -36.73
CA SER A 9 -3.59 -40.68 -36.43
C SER A 9 -3.62 -40.20 -34.98
N LEU A 10 -2.72 -40.74 -34.15
CA LEU A 10 -2.55 -40.34 -32.77
C LEU A 10 -1.71 -39.06 -32.72
N LEU A 11 -2.36 -37.90 -32.56
CA LEU A 11 -1.71 -36.62 -32.29
C LEU A 11 -1.22 -36.62 -30.83
N LEU A 12 0.09 -36.79 -30.65
CA LEU A 12 0.78 -36.58 -29.37
C LEU A 12 0.78 -35.07 -29.05
N VAL A 13 -0.15 -34.64 -28.19
CA VAL A 13 -0.11 -33.32 -27.57
C VAL A 13 1.02 -33.33 -26.55
N LEU A 14 2.19 -32.77 -26.91
CA LEU A 14 3.25 -32.49 -25.95
C LEU A 14 2.75 -31.40 -24.99
N PRO A 15 2.76 -31.63 -23.67
CA PRO A 15 2.42 -30.58 -22.72
C PRO A 15 3.50 -29.51 -22.81
N SER A 16 3.12 -28.29 -23.18
CA SER A 16 3.94 -27.12 -22.96
C SER A 16 4.12 -26.99 -21.45
N ALA A 17 5.27 -27.41 -20.92
CA ALA A 17 5.69 -27.05 -19.59
C ALA A 17 5.81 -25.53 -19.58
N GLY A 18 4.74 -24.84 -19.19
CA GLY A 18 4.77 -23.40 -18.97
C GLY A 18 5.90 -23.15 -17.98
N ALA A 19 6.94 -22.43 -18.43
CA ALA A 19 7.96 -21.94 -17.53
C ALA A 19 7.24 -21.09 -16.48
N ALA A 20 7.07 -21.64 -15.28
CA ALA A 20 6.65 -20.84 -14.14
C ALA A 20 7.69 -19.73 -14.06
N ALA A 21 7.28 -18.49 -14.32
CA ALA A 21 8.16 -17.35 -14.27
C ALA A 21 8.77 -17.34 -12.87
N GLN A 22 10.07 -17.65 -12.77
CA GLN A 22 10.76 -17.64 -11.51
C GLN A 22 10.79 -16.21 -10.99
N LEU A 23 10.58 -16.08 -9.68
CA LEU A 23 10.75 -14.80 -9.01
C LEU A 23 12.23 -14.41 -9.09
N THR A 24 12.47 -13.14 -9.38
CA THR A 24 13.78 -12.52 -9.24
C THR A 24 14.16 -12.42 -7.76
N GLU A 25 15.44 -12.15 -7.50
CA GLU A 25 15.92 -11.91 -6.14
C GLU A 25 15.23 -10.70 -5.50
N LEU A 26 15.03 -9.62 -6.27
CA LEU A 26 14.33 -8.42 -5.80
C LEU A 26 12.87 -8.73 -5.43
N GLU A 27 12.15 -9.45 -6.30
CA GLU A 27 10.78 -9.89 -6.02
C GLU A 27 10.71 -10.76 -4.76
N SER A 28 11.65 -11.69 -4.61
CA SER A 28 11.71 -12.56 -3.43
C SER A 28 11.95 -11.75 -2.14
N ARG A 29 12.83 -10.74 -2.17
CA ARG A 29 13.09 -9.87 -1.01
C ARG A 29 11.87 -9.06 -0.60
N TRP A 30 11.16 -8.46 -1.56
CA TRP A 30 9.95 -7.69 -1.27
C TRP A 30 8.84 -8.57 -0.68
N LEU A 31 8.61 -9.75 -1.26
CA LEU A 31 7.63 -10.70 -0.74
C LEU A 31 7.99 -11.19 0.66
N GLN A 32 9.27 -11.49 0.90
CA GLN A 32 9.74 -11.92 2.21
C GLN A 32 9.59 -10.82 3.27
N ALA A 33 9.93 -9.58 2.94
CA ALA A 33 9.80 -8.44 3.85
C ALA A 33 8.34 -8.14 4.22
N GLY A 34 7.41 -8.23 3.25
CA GLY A 34 5.98 -7.99 3.49
C GLY A 34 5.23 -9.16 4.12
N GLN A 35 5.85 -10.33 4.25
CA GLN A 35 5.15 -11.58 4.60
C GLN A 35 4.44 -11.50 5.95
N SER A 36 5.06 -10.90 6.97
CA SER A 36 4.47 -10.73 8.31
C SER A 36 3.17 -9.94 8.25
N VAL A 37 3.16 -8.85 7.49
CA VAL A 37 2.00 -7.97 7.27
C VAL A 37 0.89 -8.73 6.56
N ILE A 38 1.22 -9.45 5.49
CA ILE A 38 0.24 -10.20 4.67
C ILE A 38 -0.41 -11.31 5.50
N VAL A 39 0.38 -12.03 6.30
CA VAL A 39 -0.14 -13.07 7.19
C VAL A 39 -1.08 -12.47 8.23
N PHE A 40 -0.71 -11.36 8.85
CA PHE A 40 -1.59 -10.65 9.77
C PHE A 40 -2.89 -10.22 9.10
N ALA A 41 -2.80 -9.57 7.93
CA ALA A 41 -3.94 -9.05 7.20
C ALA A 41 -4.95 -10.16 6.85
N ARG A 42 -4.46 -11.32 6.40
CA ARG A 42 -5.28 -12.51 6.16
C ARG A 42 -5.94 -13.04 7.44
N ALA A 43 -5.22 -13.03 8.56
CA ALA A 43 -5.78 -13.41 9.86
C ALA A 43 -6.88 -12.43 10.35
N GLN A 44 -6.83 -11.18 9.90
CA GLN A 44 -7.91 -10.20 10.10
C GLN A 44 -9.07 -10.34 9.09
N GLY A 45 -9.05 -11.37 8.24
CA GLY A 45 -10.11 -11.65 7.27
C GLY A 45 -9.96 -10.94 5.92
N LEU A 46 -8.86 -10.23 5.67
CA LEU A 46 -8.64 -9.55 4.39
C LEU A 46 -8.30 -10.56 3.28
N LEU A 47 -9.07 -10.52 2.19
CA LEU A 47 -8.87 -11.37 1.01
C LEU A 47 -7.81 -10.75 0.09
N ILE A 48 -6.56 -11.21 0.23
CA ILE A 48 -5.40 -10.65 -0.47
C ILE A 48 -4.83 -11.62 -1.50
N ASP A 49 -4.89 -11.21 -2.75
CA ASP A 49 -4.15 -11.76 -3.88
C ASP A 49 -2.83 -11.01 -4.04
N ILE A 50 -1.75 -11.74 -4.31
CA ILE A 50 -0.44 -11.15 -4.61
C ILE A 50 -0.19 -11.33 -6.10
N ILE A 51 0.13 -10.23 -6.79
CA ILE A 51 0.41 -10.19 -8.22
C ILE A 51 1.83 -9.67 -8.41
N VAL A 52 2.73 -10.52 -8.87
CA VAL A 52 4.08 -10.10 -9.28
C VAL A 52 4.07 -9.92 -10.78
N GLN A 53 4.32 -8.70 -11.27
CA GLN A 53 4.30 -8.42 -12.71
C GLN A 53 5.55 -9.05 -13.37
N PRO A 54 5.38 -9.98 -14.32
CA PRO A 54 6.51 -10.66 -14.95
C PRO A 54 7.26 -9.81 -15.99
N GLN A 55 6.65 -8.70 -16.46
CA GLN A 55 7.21 -7.76 -17.41
C GLN A 55 7.87 -6.55 -16.74
N ASP A 56 8.73 -5.86 -17.47
CA ASP A 56 9.28 -4.58 -17.04
C ASP A 56 8.17 -3.54 -16.83
N ALA A 57 8.30 -2.76 -15.76
CA ALA A 57 7.33 -1.75 -15.35
C ALA A 57 8.02 -0.40 -15.05
N PRO A 58 8.66 0.23 -16.06
CA PRO A 58 9.34 1.50 -15.86
C PRO A 58 8.33 2.60 -15.46
N GLY A 59 8.67 3.37 -14.43
CA GLY A 59 7.83 4.48 -13.94
C GLY A 59 6.62 4.06 -13.11
N ALA A 60 6.37 2.76 -12.93
CA ALA A 60 5.35 2.29 -12.00
C ALA A 60 5.82 2.48 -10.55
N VAL A 61 4.87 2.63 -9.61
CA VAL A 61 5.21 2.50 -8.19
C VAL A 61 5.61 1.04 -7.89
N PRO A 62 6.59 0.78 -7.01
CA PRO A 62 7.13 -0.57 -6.81
C PRO A 62 6.12 -1.57 -6.23
N LEU A 63 5.25 -1.07 -5.37
CA LEU A 63 4.18 -1.79 -4.71
C LEU A 63 2.92 -0.93 -4.78
N ALA A 64 1.80 -1.52 -5.17
CA ALA A 64 0.51 -0.85 -5.23
C ALA A 64 -0.60 -1.78 -4.77
N LEU A 65 -1.70 -1.20 -4.31
CA LEU A 65 -2.95 -1.89 -4.11
C LEU A 65 -3.95 -1.60 -5.24
N ALA A 66 -4.58 -2.66 -5.74
CA ALA A 66 -5.85 -2.55 -6.44
C ALA A 66 -6.94 -3.31 -5.67
N TYR A 67 -8.21 -2.93 -5.86
CA TYR A 67 -9.35 -3.67 -5.32
C TYR A 67 -10.26 -4.12 -6.47
N ALA A 68 -10.50 -5.43 -6.57
CA ALA A 68 -11.35 -5.98 -7.62
C ALA A 68 -12.04 -7.27 -7.17
N ALA A 69 -13.32 -7.39 -7.51
CA ALA A 69 -14.16 -8.56 -7.19
C ALA A 69 -14.15 -8.93 -5.70
N GLY A 70 -14.19 -7.93 -4.80
CA GLY A 70 -14.20 -8.16 -3.35
C GLY A 70 -12.85 -8.56 -2.75
N ARG A 71 -11.76 -8.41 -3.52
CA ARG A 71 -10.41 -8.83 -3.12
C ARG A 71 -9.40 -7.71 -3.34
N CYS A 72 -8.49 -7.62 -2.39
CA CYS A 72 -7.30 -6.79 -2.48
C CYS A 72 -6.26 -7.48 -3.35
N LYS A 73 -5.67 -6.73 -4.28
CA LYS A 73 -4.60 -7.17 -5.18
C LYS A 73 -3.36 -6.36 -4.84
N LEU A 74 -2.42 -6.99 -4.13
CA LEU A 74 -1.12 -6.41 -3.85
C LEU A 74 -0.22 -6.65 -5.07
N VAL A 75 0.06 -5.59 -5.83
CA VAL A 75 0.75 -5.65 -7.12
C VAL A 75 2.21 -5.20 -6.94
N LEU A 76 3.15 -6.07 -7.30
CA LEU A 76 4.58 -5.80 -7.29
C LEU A 76 5.05 -5.53 -8.73
N SER A 77 5.63 -4.35 -8.96
CA SER A 77 6.09 -3.85 -10.25
C SER A 77 7.59 -3.57 -10.22
N LEU A 78 8.40 -4.63 -10.17
CA LEU A 78 9.81 -4.52 -9.77
C LEU A 78 10.82 -4.61 -10.92
N ARG A 79 10.50 -5.34 -11.99
CA ARG A 79 11.41 -5.52 -13.14
C ARG A 79 11.50 -4.23 -13.95
N GLY A 80 12.71 -3.87 -14.38
CA GLY A 80 12.95 -2.62 -15.12
C GLY A 80 12.54 -1.34 -14.39
N ASN A 81 12.21 -1.40 -13.08
CA ASN A 81 11.68 -0.27 -12.35
C ASN A 81 12.75 0.39 -11.47
N ALA A 82 13.27 1.53 -11.92
CA ALA A 82 14.24 2.32 -11.16
C ALA A 82 13.71 2.80 -9.79
N GLN A 83 12.39 3.02 -9.64
CA GLN A 83 11.80 3.43 -8.36
C GLN A 83 11.85 2.33 -7.30
N ALA A 84 11.84 1.05 -7.69
CA ALA A 84 11.91 -0.08 -6.77
C ALA A 84 13.21 -0.12 -5.95
N GLN A 85 14.27 0.49 -6.50
CA GLN A 85 15.54 0.72 -5.80
C GLN A 85 15.63 2.17 -5.31
N GLY A 86 15.11 3.12 -6.08
CA GLY A 86 15.16 4.56 -5.78
C GLY A 86 14.50 4.95 -4.46
N VAL A 87 13.36 4.35 -4.11
CA VAL A 87 12.68 4.63 -2.82
C VAL A 87 13.49 4.18 -1.60
N LEU A 88 14.49 3.31 -1.82
CA LEU A 88 15.40 2.77 -0.81
C LEU A 88 16.83 3.30 -0.98
N HIS A 89 17.08 4.25 -1.90
CA HIS A 89 18.41 4.67 -2.29
C HIS A 89 19.24 5.20 -1.11
N ASP A 90 18.64 6.06 -0.29
CA ASP A 90 19.28 6.66 0.88
C ASP A 90 19.19 5.77 2.14
N VAL A 91 18.61 4.57 2.01
CA VAL A 91 18.46 3.61 3.10
C VAL A 91 19.63 2.63 3.07
N LEU A 92 20.25 2.39 4.23
CA LEU A 92 21.27 1.35 4.35
C LEU A 92 20.70 -0.02 3.93
N PRO A 93 21.45 -0.85 3.17
CA PRO A 93 20.94 -2.15 2.69
C PRO A 93 20.36 -3.05 3.78
N ALA A 94 20.99 -3.07 4.96
CA ALA A 94 20.53 -3.84 6.11
C ALA A 94 19.14 -3.41 6.64
N ARG A 95 18.66 -2.23 6.27
CA ARG A 95 17.36 -1.67 6.66
C ARG A 95 16.31 -1.74 5.55
N HIS A 96 16.66 -2.11 4.33
CA HIS A 96 15.73 -2.17 3.20
C HIS A 96 14.48 -3.01 3.49
N GLY A 97 14.64 -4.15 4.16
CA GLY A 97 13.51 -5.00 4.53
C GLY A 97 12.49 -4.30 5.43
N LEU A 98 12.95 -3.41 6.32
CA LEU A 98 12.08 -2.65 7.23
C LEU A 98 11.17 -1.68 6.47
N MET A 99 11.70 -1.02 5.44
CA MET A 99 10.95 -0.08 4.61
C MET A 99 10.00 -0.81 3.66
N MET A 100 10.42 -1.94 3.09
CA MET A 100 9.53 -2.81 2.30
C MET A 100 8.36 -3.34 3.13
N GLU A 101 8.62 -3.73 4.39
CA GLU A 101 7.58 -4.14 5.35
C GLU A 101 6.62 -2.98 5.63
N ALA A 102 7.13 -1.77 5.90
CA ALA A 102 6.31 -0.58 6.13
C ALA A 102 5.44 -0.21 4.90
N MET A 103 6.00 -0.27 3.68
CA MET A 103 5.23 -0.06 2.45
C MET A 103 4.13 -1.12 2.29
N THR A 104 4.42 -2.37 2.62
CA THR A 104 3.38 -3.42 2.60
C THR A 104 2.27 -3.11 3.60
N ALA A 105 2.61 -2.67 4.82
CA ALA A 105 1.62 -2.26 5.82
C ALA A 105 0.77 -1.07 5.37
N HIS A 106 1.36 -0.11 4.65
CA HIS A 106 0.65 1.00 4.02
C HIS A 106 -0.42 0.49 3.03
N GLU A 107 -0.04 -0.35 2.06
CA GLU A 107 -1.00 -0.91 1.09
C GLU A 107 -2.10 -1.75 1.76
N ILE A 108 -1.77 -2.45 2.85
CA ILE A 108 -2.77 -3.18 3.64
C ILE A 108 -3.74 -2.23 4.37
N GLY A 109 -3.31 -1.03 4.76
CA GLY A 109 -4.19 0.03 5.26
C GLY A 109 -5.28 0.39 4.24
N HIS A 110 -4.91 0.62 2.98
CA HIS A 110 -5.88 0.84 1.90
C HIS A 110 -6.82 -0.36 1.72
N CYS A 111 -6.29 -1.58 1.76
CA CYS A 111 -7.06 -2.80 1.59
C CYS A 111 -8.16 -2.93 2.64
N GLN A 112 -7.83 -2.63 3.90
CA GLN A 112 -8.77 -2.70 4.99
C GLN A 112 -9.95 -1.73 4.79
N ARG A 113 -9.70 -0.50 4.34
CA ARG A 113 -10.77 0.48 4.08
C ARG A 113 -11.64 0.09 2.90
N TYR A 114 -11.05 -0.44 1.82
CA TYR A 114 -11.82 -1.03 0.71
C TYR A 114 -12.71 -2.19 1.18
N ALA A 115 -12.16 -3.13 1.93
CA ALA A 115 -12.88 -4.31 2.40
C ALA A 115 -14.06 -3.96 3.34
N GLN A 116 -13.95 -2.84 4.08
CA GLN A 116 -15.04 -2.33 4.92
C GLN A 116 -16.06 -1.47 4.17
N GLY A 117 -15.83 -1.17 2.88
CA GLY A 117 -16.67 -0.24 2.12
C GLY A 117 -16.53 1.22 2.58
N HIS A 118 -15.41 1.56 3.22
CA HIS A 118 -15.13 2.90 3.76
C HIS A 118 -14.16 3.70 2.88
N TRP A 119 -13.93 3.31 1.62
CA TRP A 119 -13.08 4.05 0.69
C TRP A 119 -13.58 5.49 0.50
N HIS A 120 -12.70 6.48 0.74
CA HIS A 120 -12.99 7.93 0.80
C HIS A 120 -14.04 8.36 1.85
N ALA A 121 -14.53 7.45 2.69
CA ALA A 121 -15.53 7.75 3.70
C ALA A 121 -14.91 8.36 4.96
N LEU A 122 -15.53 9.40 5.51
CA LEU A 122 -15.13 9.97 6.79
C LEU A 122 -15.65 9.12 7.97
N PRO A 123 -15.00 9.18 9.14
CA PRO A 123 -15.49 8.48 10.32
C PRO A 123 -16.93 8.93 10.65
N HIS A 124 -17.75 7.99 11.11
CA HIS A 124 -19.12 8.29 11.52
C HIS A 124 -19.16 9.45 12.54
N GLY A 125 -20.04 10.43 12.30
CA GLY A 125 -20.19 11.63 13.12
C GLY A 125 -19.19 12.75 12.82
N PHE A 126 -18.23 12.54 11.92
CA PHE A 126 -17.39 13.62 11.41
C PHE A 126 -18.16 14.40 10.33
N VAL A 127 -18.31 15.71 10.55
CA VAL A 127 -18.91 16.63 9.57
C VAL A 127 -17.85 17.66 9.19
N ASP A 128 -17.64 17.84 7.88
CA ASP A 128 -16.76 18.89 7.37
C ASP A 128 -17.27 20.28 7.77
N SER A 129 -16.36 21.23 7.97
CA SER A 129 -16.72 22.59 8.37
C SER A 129 -17.69 23.25 7.36
N PRO A 130 -18.77 23.92 7.82
CA PRO A 130 -19.72 24.62 6.94
C PRO A 130 -19.10 25.73 6.07
N ALA A 131 -17.89 26.19 6.40
CA ALA A 131 -17.11 27.14 5.59
C ALA A 131 -16.54 26.46 4.32
N MET A 132 -16.07 25.22 4.42
CA MET A 132 -15.62 24.42 3.27
C MET A 132 -16.80 23.97 2.38
N GLN A 133 -17.98 23.76 2.97
CA GLN A 133 -19.20 23.50 2.18
C GLN A 133 -19.67 24.73 1.41
N ARG A 134 -19.39 25.94 1.92
CA ARG A 134 -19.79 27.23 1.30
C ARG A 134 -18.82 27.72 0.23
N GLY A 135 -17.53 27.43 0.34
CA GLY A 135 -16.55 27.59 -0.74
C GLY A 135 -16.40 26.27 -1.49
N LYS A 136 -17.24 26.00 -2.51
CA LYS A 136 -17.17 24.75 -3.27
C LYS A 136 -15.74 24.56 -3.82
N LEU A 137 -15.03 23.57 -3.28
CA LEU A 137 -13.80 23.07 -3.88
C LEU A 137 -14.09 22.68 -5.34
N THR A 138 -13.11 22.85 -6.22
CA THR A 138 -13.19 22.25 -7.55
C THR A 138 -13.22 20.72 -7.39
N PRO A 139 -13.82 19.96 -8.34
CA PRO A 139 -13.82 18.50 -8.28
C PRO A 139 -12.42 17.91 -8.07
N LEU A 140 -11.41 18.47 -8.73
CA LEU A 140 -10.01 18.07 -8.57
C LEU A 140 -9.49 18.34 -7.14
N ALA A 141 -9.78 19.51 -6.56
CA ALA A 141 -9.35 19.82 -5.21
C ALA A 141 -10.03 18.94 -4.15
N GLN A 142 -11.28 18.52 -4.42
CA GLN A 142 -11.97 17.54 -3.59
C GLN A 142 -11.31 16.16 -3.70
N GLU A 143 -11.04 15.67 -4.90
CA GLU A 143 -10.37 14.37 -5.14
C GLU A 143 -8.98 14.31 -4.50
N LEU A 144 -8.17 15.36 -4.65
CA LEU A 144 -6.85 15.45 -4.01
C LEU A 144 -6.94 15.39 -2.49
N ARG A 145 -7.95 16.03 -1.90
CA ARG A 145 -8.18 16.02 -0.46
C ARG A 145 -8.64 14.65 0.02
N GLU A 146 -9.59 14.03 -0.67
CA GLU A 146 -10.09 12.70 -0.33
C GLU A 146 -8.96 11.66 -0.44
N THR A 147 -8.15 11.73 -1.50
CA THR A 147 -6.95 10.88 -1.65
C THR A 147 -5.93 11.14 -0.55
N ARG A 148 -5.64 12.41 -0.21
CA ARG A 148 -4.73 12.75 0.90
C ARG A 148 -5.15 12.15 2.23
N ARG A 149 -6.45 12.11 2.50
CA ARG A 149 -6.99 11.49 3.71
C ARG A 149 -6.80 9.98 3.71
N GLU A 150 -6.99 9.33 2.56
CA GLU A 150 -6.72 7.89 2.41
C GLU A 150 -5.23 7.56 2.60
N GLU A 151 -4.35 8.33 1.98
CA GLU A 151 -2.90 8.20 2.11
C GLU A 151 -2.44 8.40 3.56
N ALA A 152 -3.02 9.39 4.26
CA ALA A 152 -2.72 9.64 5.66
C ALA A 152 -3.13 8.47 6.55
N TYR A 153 -4.28 7.85 6.30
CA TYR A 153 -4.68 6.65 7.04
C TYR A 153 -3.72 5.48 6.78
N ALA A 154 -3.37 5.22 5.53
CA ALA A 154 -2.45 4.15 5.17
C ALA A 154 -1.05 4.36 5.77
N ASP A 155 -0.55 5.60 5.78
CA ASP A 155 0.69 5.97 6.47
C ASP A 155 0.64 5.64 7.96
N LEU A 156 -0.48 5.97 8.62
CA LEU A 156 -0.66 5.68 10.04
C LEU A 156 -0.79 4.18 10.33
N VAL A 157 -1.40 3.39 9.44
CA VAL A 157 -1.42 1.92 9.58
C VAL A 157 0.00 1.35 9.51
N ALA A 158 0.82 1.84 8.58
CA ALA A 158 2.22 1.44 8.50
C ALA A 158 2.96 1.80 9.80
N LEU A 159 2.80 3.02 10.30
CA LEU A 159 3.46 3.46 11.52
C LEU A 159 2.99 2.70 12.76
N ALA A 160 1.69 2.44 12.90
CA ALA A 160 1.14 1.62 13.98
C ALA A 160 1.68 0.18 13.94
N TRP A 161 1.79 -0.40 12.75
CA TRP A 161 2.42 -1.71 12.54
C TRP A 161 3.88 -1.73 13.01
N MET A 162 4.66 -0.72 12.61
CA MET A 162 6.07 -0.61 12.97
C MET A 162 6.27 -0.31 14.45
N HIS A 163 5.39 0.50 15.05
CA HIS A 163 5.42 0.78 16.48
C HIS A 163 5.27 -0.51 17.30
N GLY A 164 4.31 -1.37 16.95
CA GLY A 164 4.04 -2.60 17.68
C GLY A 164 5.08 -3.72 17.49
N ARG A 165 5.75 -3.79 16.32
CA ARG A 165 6.67 -4.90 15.99
C ARG A 165 8.14 -4.54 16.01
N HIS A 166 8.45 -3.28 15.72
CA HIS A 166 9.80 -2.77 15.58
C HIS A 166 9.98 -1.49 16.40
N PRO A 167 9.63 -1.45 17.71
CA PRO A 167 9.65 -0.22 18.50
C PRO A 167 11.02 0.46 18.50
N GLY A 168 12.12 -0.30 18.53
CA GLY A 168 13.49 0.24 18.47
C GLY A 168 13.90 0.82 17.11
N GLN A 169 13.13 0.60 16.06
CA GLN A 169 13.37 1.10 14.70
C GLN A 169 12.27 2.06 14.22
N TYR A 170 11.19 2.23 15.00
CA TYR A 170 10.03 3.04 14.68
C TYR A 170 10.39 4.45 14.18
N GLN A 171 11.24 5.16 14.95
CA GLN A 171 11.65 6.52 14.62
C GLN A 171 12.43 6.62 13.30
N GLN A 172 13.16 5.58 12.93
CA GLN A 172 13.87 5.53 11.65
C GLN A 172 12.89 5.38 10.49
N VAL A 173 11.83 4.57 10.65
CA VAL A 173 10.78 4.44 9.64
C VAL A 173 9.99 5.74 9.52
N LEU A 174 9.60 6.35 10.64
CA LEU A 174 8.89 7.63 10.65
C LEU A 174 9.70 8.72 9.92
N SER A 175 11.00 8.82 10.21
CA SER A 175 11.89 9.75 9.52
C SER A 175 11.99 9.47 8.01
N TRP A 176 12.08 8.20 7.61
CA TRP A 176 12.12 7.82 6.20
C TRP A 176 10.80 8.17 5.49
N MET A 177 9.65 7.87 6.08
CA MET A 177 8.34 8.22 5.51
C MET A 177 8.18 9.73 5.35
N ARG A 178 8.61 10.53 6.34
CA ARG A 178 8.64 12.00 6.23
C ARG A 178 9.48 12.46 5.04
N GLY A 179 10.62 11.81 4.80
CA GLY A 179 11.47 12.06 3.62
C GLY A 179 10.74 11.75 2.32
N VAL A 180 10.15 10.55 2.20
CA VAL A 180 9.38 10.12 1.02
C VAL A 180 8.26 11.12 0.67
N ARG A 181 7.48 11.55 1.67
CA ARG A 181 6.38 12.51 1.46
C ARG A 181 6.88 13.91 1.09
N SER A 182 7.99 14.36 1.66
CA SER A 182 8.60 15.66 1.32
C SER A 182 9.20 15.69 -0.10
N SER A 183 9.80 14.58 -0.55
CA SER A 183 10.32 14.45 -1.91
C SER A 183 9.20 14.39 -2.96
N GLY A 184 8.07 13.74 -2.64
CA GLY A 184 6.88 13.69 -3.51
C GLY A 184 6.30 15.08 -3.80
N ASP A 185 6.28 15.96 -2.80
CA ASP A 185 5.83 17.35 -2.99
C ASP A 185 6.77 18.15 -3.91
N SER A 186 8.07 17.82 -3.89
CA SER A 186 9.11 18.48 -4.71
C SER A 186 9.17 17.95 -6.15
N ALA A 187 8.75 16.71 -6.41
CA ALA A 187 8.78 16.06 -7.71
C ALA A 187 7.57 16.39 -8.63
N GLY A 188 6.80 17.43 -8.29
CA GLY A 188 5.64 17.89 -9.06
C GLY A 188 4.30 17.84 -8.32
N GLY A 189 4.27 17.38 -7.07
CA GLY A 189 3.05 17.31 -6.25
C GLY A 189 2.61 18.65 -5.64
N GLY A 190 3.55 19.54 -5.33
CA GLY A 190 3.29 20.87 -4.77
C GLY A 190 2.48 20.89 -3.46
N VAL A 191 2.20 22.10 -2.95
CA VAL A 191 1.21 22.30 -1.87
C VAL A 191 -0.16 21.90 -2.43
N GLY A 192 -0.72 20.81 -1.91
CA GLY A 192 -1.97 20.22 -2.43
C GLY A 192 -1.83 18.82 -3.05
N SER A 193 -0.62 18.26 -3.05
CA SER A 193 -0.35 16.86 -3.40
C SER A 193 -1.30 15.89 -2.68
N SER A 194 -1.72 14.83 -3.38
CA SER A 194 -2.46 13.71 -2.78
C SER A 194 -1.65 12.98 -1.70
N HIS A 195 -0.33 13.18 -1.65
CA HIS A 195 0.56 12.54 -0.66
C HIS A 195 1.06 13.51 0.41
N ALA A 196 0.51 14.73 0.52
CA ALA A 196 0.89 15.71 1.53
C ALA A 196 0.36 15.35 2.94
N THR A 197 0.86 14.27 3.54
CA THR A 197 0.37 13.70 4.81
C THR A 197 1.16 14.17 6.04
N GLN A 198 2.02 15.19 5.91
CA GLN A 198 2.97 15.61 6.95
C GLN A 198 2.31 15.95 8.29
N ALA A 199 1.10 16.53 8.26
CA ALA A 199 0.35 16.85 9.47
C ALA A 199 0.02 15.58 10.29
N TRP A 200 -0.36 14.47 9.66
CA TRP A 200 -0.59 13.20 10.35
C TRP A 200 0.72 12.53 10.79
N LEU A 201 1.78 12.62 9.99
CA LEU A 201 3.11 12.14 10.39
C LEU A 201 3.68 12.90 11.60
N ALA A 202 3.27 14.16 11.82
CA ALA A 202 3.63 14.93 13.00
C ALA A 202 2.91 14.41 14.26
N LEU A 203 1.64 14.02 14.15
CA LEU A 203 0.89 13.41 15.25
C LEU A 203 1.49 12.08 15.69
N ALA A 204 2.04 11.32 14.74
CA ALA A 204 2.68 10.03 15.01
C ALA A 204 4.04 10.14 15.74
N ASP A 205 4.59 11.33 15.98
CA ASP A 205 5.86 11.48 16.71
C ASP A 205 5.73 11.22 18.21
N GLY A 206 4.51 11.28 18.74
CA GLY A 206 4.25 11.03 20.16
C GLY A 206 4.57 9.59 20.55
N ALA A 207 5.32 9.40 21.63
CA ALA A 207 5.74 8.08 22.13
C ALA A 207 4.58 7.12 22.45
N THR A 208 3.36 7.64 22.58
CA THR A 208 2.14 6.89 22.91
C THR A 208 1.09 6.96 21.80
N ALA A 209 1.43 7.45 20.60
CA ALA A 209 0.46 7.73 19.54
C ALA A 209 -0.34 6.49 19.11
N PHE A 210 0.23 5.29 19.28
CA PHE A 210 -0.39 4.02 18.91
C PHE A 210 -0.60 3.07 20.11
N ASP A 211 -0.66 3.60 21.33
CA ASP A 211 -0.94 2.79 22.52
C ASP A 211 -2.43 2.46 22.67
N GLY A 212 -2.73 1.32 23.29
CA GLY A 212 -4.05 1.02 23.87
C GLY A 212 -5.13 0.41 22.97
N ALA A 213 -5.00 0.43 21.63
CA ALA A 213 -5.94 -0.26 20.73
C ALA A 213 -5.43 -1.64 20.26
N ALA A 214 -6.35 -2.55 19.89
CA ALA A 214 -6.06 -3.98 19.71
C ALA A 214 -5.36 -4.31 18.38
N SER A 215 -5.53 -3.46 17.36
CA SER A 215 -4.93 -3.65 16.04
C SER A 215 -4.32 -2.36 15.47
N PRO A 216 -3.32 -2.47 14.56
CA PRO A 216 -2.78 -1.32 13.83
C PRO A 216 -3.85 -0.50 13.10
N PHE A 217 -4.94 -1.13 12.63
CA PHE A 217 -6.06 -0.43 11.98
C PHE A 217 -6.80 0.49 12.95
N GLU A 218 -7.11 0.01 14.15
CA GLU A 218 -7.80 0.81 15.17
C GLU A 218 -6.89 1.91 15.74
N GLN A 219 -5.60 1.60 15.94
CA GLN A 219 -4.59 2.57 16.35
C GLN A 219 -4.47 3.70 15.32
N ALA A 220 -4.34 3.36 14.04
CA ALA A 220 -4.31 4.34 12.95
C ALA A 220 -5.60 5.17 12.87
N GLN A 221 -6.77 4.55 13.05
CA GLN A 221 -8.06 5.25 13.04
C GLN A 221 -8.19 6.31 14.14
N LEU A 222 -7.55 6.12 15.31
CA LEU A 222 -7.52 7.11 16.38
C LEU A 222 -6.75 8.36 15.96
N VAL A 223 -5.50 8.18 15.54
CA VAL A 223 -4.62 9.28 15.11
C VAL A 223 -5.14 9.95 13.82
N TRP A 224 -5.72 9.18 12.92
CA TRP A 224 -6.28 9.69 11.67
C TRP A 224 -7.41 10.69 11.93
N ARG A 225 -8.31 10.37 12.88
CA ARG A 225 -9.41 11.26 13.30
C ARG A 225 -8.92 12.56 13.91
N GLU A 226 -7.83 12.51 14.65
CA GLU A 226 -7.22 13.71 15.22
C GLU A 226 -6.74 14.64 14.09
N GLY A 227 -6.00 14.12 13.11
CA GLY A 227 -5.51 14.93 11.99
C GLY A 227 -6.62 15.46 11.08
N LEU A 228 -7.75 14.75 10.92
CA LEU A 228 -8.92 15.25 10.19
C LEU A 228 -9.46 16.57 10.78
N SER A 229 -9.28 16.80 12.09
CA SER A 229 -9.73 18.03 12.75
C SER A 229 -8.87 19.24 12.36
N GLY A 230 -7.60 19.02 12.00
CA GLY A 230 -6.68 20.05 11.50
C GLY A 230 -6.72 20.24 9.97
N ASP A 231 -7.32 19.31 9.22
CA ASP A 231 -7.50 19.36 7.75
C ASP A 231 -8.87 19.98 7.35
N LYS A 232 -9.36 20.92 8.17
CA LYS A 232 -10.61 21.67 8.02
C LYS A 232 -10.43 23.04 7.38
#